data_AF-A0A1I6EIM0-F1
#
_entry.id   AF-A0A1I6EIM0-F1
#
_cell.length_a   1.000
_cell.length_b   1.000
_cell.length_c   1.000
_cell.angle_alpha   90.00
_cell.angle_beta   90.00
_cell.angle_gamma   90.00
#
_symmetry.space_group_name_H-M   'P 1'
#
loop_
_entity.id
_entity.type
_entity.pdbx_description
1 polymer ?
#
loop_
_entity_poly.entity_id
_entity_poly.type
_entity_poly.pdbx_seq_one_letter_code
_entity_poly.pdbx_strand_id
1 'polypeptide(L)' 'MALEKGIAELVEAFIAQGRPSLQAQTLMDQQGLKAADLADELGSRSNVSNILNGRRALTVQHIKALSERFNLPAQAFIA' A
#
# COMPACT_ATOMS: atom_id res chain seq x y z
N MET A 1 6.83 -24.65 -13.50
CA MET A 1 5.60 -23.97 -13.06
C MET A 1 5.78 -23.57 -11.60
N ALA A 2 6.48 -22.47 -11.33
CA ALA A 2 6.83 -22.04 -9.96
C ALA A 2 6.99 -20.51 -9.81
N LEU A 3 6.70 -19.72 -10.86
CA LEU A 3 6.93 -18.28 -10.82
C LEU A 3 5.68 -17.47 -10.44
N GLU A 4 4.49 -18.07 -10.48
CA GLU A 4 3.23 -17.38 -10.17
C GLU A 4 2.84 -17.45 -8.68
N LYS A 5 3.46 -18.32 -7.89
CA LYS A 5 3.10 -18.50 -6.47
C LYS A 5 3.61 -17.39 -5.56
N GLY A 6 4.71 -16.71 -5.93
CA GLY A 6 5.42 -15.79 -5.02
C GLY A 6 4.66 -14.52 -4.66
N ILE A 7 4.02 -13.86 -5.63
CA ILE A 7 3.27 -12.61 -5.36
C ILE A 7 1.97 -12.93 -4.60
N ALA A 8 1.27 -14.01 -4.97
CA ALA A 8 0.03 -14.40 -4.30
C ALA A 8 0.26 -14.83 -2.84
N GLU A 9 1.27 -15.65 -2.55
CA GLU A 9 1.63 -16.01 -1.16
C GLU A 9 2.06 -14.79 -0.35
N LEU A 10 2.80 -13.87 -0.97
CA LEU A 10 3.19 -12.62 -0.33
C LEU A 10 1.96 -11.77 -0.01
N VAL A 11 1.01 -11.62 -0.95
CA VAL A 11 -0.25 -10.87 -0.78
C VAL A 11 -1.11 -11.49 0.33
N GLU A 12 -1.26 -12.82 0.35
CA GLU A 12 -2.01 -13.54 1.39
C GLU A 12 -1.38 -13.36 2.78
N ALA A 13 -0.05 -13.51 2.88
CA ALA A 13 0.69 -13.25 4.12
C ALA A 13 0.61 -11.79 4.58
N PHE A 14 0.37 -10.86 3.65
CA PHE A 14 0.29 -9.43 3.88
C PHE A 14 -1.06 -8.97 4.42
N ILE A 15 -2.15 -9.50 3.85
CA ILE A 15 -3.52 -9.30 4.34
C ILE A 15 -3.61 -9.74 5.82
N ALA A 16 -2.89 -10.81 6.19
CA ALA A 16 -2.87 -11.33 7.55
C ALA A 16 -2.18 -10.42 8.60
N GLN A 17 -1.31 -9.47 8.22
CA GLN A 17 -0.57 -8.61 9.17
C GLN A 17 -1.23 -7.25 9.48
N GLY A 18 -2.34 -6.89 8.81
CA GLY A 18 -3.30 -5.88 9.30
C GLY A 18 -2.77 -4.46 9.55
N ARG A 19 -1.84 -3.93 8.72
CA ARG A 19 -1.44 -2.51 8.81
C ARG A 19 -1.31 -1.86 7.43
N PRO A 20 -2.27 -1.01 7.01
CA PRO A 20 -2.26 -0.45 5.66
C PRO A 20 -1.03 0.43 5.34
N SER A 21 -0.42 1.04 6.36
CA SER A 21 0.78 1.86 6.22
C SER A 21 2.05 1.06 5.96
N LEU A 22 2.18 -0.13 6.56
CA LEU A 22 3.26 -1.07 6.27
C LEU A 22 3.13 -1.57 4.83
N GLN A 23 1.88 -1.73 4.38
CA GLN A 23 1.60 -2.26 3.07
C GLN A 23 2.06 -1.37 1.91
N ALA A 24 1.72 -0.09 2.01
CA ALA A 24 2.18 0.91 1.04
C ALA A 24 3.72 1.03 1.02
N GLN A 25 4.38 0.96 2.19
CA GLN A 25 5.84 1.02 2.30
C GLN A 25 6.53 -0.12 1.55
N THR A 26 6.09 -1.36 1.75
CA THR A 26 6.73 -2.49 1.07
C THR A 26 6.51 -2.47 -0.44
N LEU A 27 5.32 -2.06 -0.91
CA LEU A 27 5.07 -1.86 -2.34
C LEU A 27 5.99 -0.80 -2.93
N MET A 28 6.25 0.27 -2.18
CA MET A 28 7.23 1.28 -2.58
C MET A 28 8.63 0.69 -2.72
N ASP A 29 9.09 -0.08 -1.74
CA ASP A 29 10.42 -0.69 -1.78
C ASP A 29 10.57 -1.68 -2.96
N GLN A 30 9.56 -2.50 -3.22
CA GLN A 30 9.57 -3.47 -4.33
C GLN A 30 9.53 -2.79 -5.71
N GLN A 31 8.84 -1.66 -5.82
CA GLN A 31 8.71 -0.92 -7.08
C GLN A 31 9.75 0.21 -7.22
N GLY A 32 10.65 0.39 -6.25
CA GLY A 32 11.63 1.47 -6.23
C GLY A 32 11.00 2.88 -6.13
N LEU A 33 9.80 2.98 -5.58
CA LEU A 33 9.06 4.23 -5.46
C LEU A 33 9.51 5.02 -4.23
N LYS A 34 9.54 6.35 -4.38
CA LYS A 34 9.76 7.28 -3.26
C LYS A 34 8.42 7.67 -2.67
N ALA A 35 8.42 8.11 -1.40
CA ALA A 35 7.21 8.61 -0.75
C ALA A 35 6.58 9.80 -1.51
N ALA A 36 7.39 10.56 -2.24
CA ALA A 36 6.91 11.62 -3.11
C ALA A 36 5.99 11.13 -4.23
N ASP A 37 6.18 9.89 -4.68
CA ASP A 37 5.45 9.33 -5.81
C ASP A 37 4.04 8.92 -5.42
N LEU A 38 3.74 8.72 -4.13
CA LEU A 38 2.37 8.46 -3.62
C LEU A 38 1.59 9.73 -3.27
N ALA A 39 2.15 10.91 -3.54
CA ALA A 39 1.52 12.17 -3.17
C ALA A 39 0.22 12.43 -3.93
N ASP A 40 0.07 11.88 -5.14
CA ASP A 40 -1.12 12.07 -5.97
C ASP A 40 -2.31 11.28 -5.42
N GLU A 41 -2.08 10.09 -4.87
CA GLU A 41 -3.12 9.24 -4.27
C GLU A 41 -3.41 9.63 -2.81
N LEU A 42 -2.38 10.09 -2.09
CA LEU A 42 -2.45 10.44 -0.68
C LEU A 42 -2.55 11.95 -0.44
N GLY A 43 -2.69 12.75 -1.50
CA GLY A 43 -2.92 14.20 -1.49
C GLY A 43 -1.70 15.10 -1.24
N SER A 44 -0.69 14.67 -0.46
CA SER A 44 0.58 15.42 -0.34
C SER A 44 1.71 14.59 0.25
N ARG A 45 2.97 14.99 0.01
CA ARG A 45 4.16 14.32 0.59
C ARG A 45 4.14 14.25 2.12
N SER A 46 3.65 15.30 2.78
CA SER A 46 3.51 15.32 4.24
C SER A 46 2.48 14.29 4.70
N ASN A 47 1.36 14.18 3.98
CA ASN A 47 0.33 13.20 4.29
C ASN A 47 0.82 11.77 4.06
N VAL A 48 1.58 11.51 2.98
CA VAL A 48 2.24 10.22 2.74
C VAL A 48 3.11 9.85 3.95
N SER A 49 4.01 10.73 4.38
CA SER A 49 4.88 10.47 5.53
C SER A 49 4.09 10.17 6.80
N ASN A 50 3.03 10.94 7.09
CA ASN A 50 2.19 10.71 8.27
C ASN A 50 1.46 9.36 8.21
N ILE A 51 1.00 8.94 7.03
CA ILE A 51 0.35 7.64 6.82
C ILE A 51 1.37 6.51 6.98
N LEU A 52 2.52 6.58 6.31
CA LEU A 52 3.57 5.56 6.39
C LEU A 52 4.07 5.37 7.83
N ASN A 53 4.19 6.46 8.59
CA ASN A 53 4.59 6.43 10.00
C ASN A 53 3.43 6.09 10.96
N GLY A 54 2.22 5.79 10.46
CA GLY A 54 1.06 5.42 11.29
C GLY A 54 0.46 6.57 12.11
N ARG A 55 0.89 7.82 11.87
CA ARG A 55 0.35 9.02 12.52
C ARG A 55 -1.01 9.43 11.97
N ARG A 56 -1.37 8.90 10.78
CA ARG A 56 -2.69 9.09 10.16
C ARG A 56 -3.15 7.79 9.52
N ALA A 57 -4.44 7.48 9.66
CA ALA A 57 -5.07 6.36 8.97
C ALA A 57 -5.33 6.67 7.49
N LEU A 58 -5.39 5.63 6.66
CA LEU A 58 -5.92 5.75 5.30
C LEU A 58 -7.42 6.07 5.34
N THR A 59 -7.86 6.91 4.40
CA THR A 59 -9.29 7.14 4.16
C THR A 59 -9.78 6.19 3.07
N VAL A 60 -11.09 6.06 2.91
CA VAL A 60 -11.70 5.28 1.81
C VAL A 60 -11.23 5.78 0.44
N GLN A 61 -11.06 7.10 0.27
CA GLN A 61 -10.55 7.67 -0.98
C GLN A 61 -9.08 7.27 -1.23
N HIS A 62 -8.23 7.29 -0.21
CA HIS A 62 -6.84 6.84 -0.35
C HIS A 62 -6.77 5.35 -0.72
N ILE A 63 -7.58 4.51 -0.06
CA ILE A 63 -7.64 3.07 -0.31
C ILE A 63 -8.04 2.80 -1.76
N LYS A 64 -9.04 3.52 -2.27
CA LYS A 64 -9.47 3.40 -3.67
C LYS A 64 -8.35 3.79 -4.64
N ALA A 65 -7.68 4.92 -4.40
CA ALA A 65 -6.60 5.39 -5.26
C ALA A 65 -5.38 4.43 -5.26
N LEU A 66 -5.01 3.90 -4.10
CA LEU A 66 -3.95 2.88 -3.99
C LEU A 66 -4.34 1.56 -4.67
N SER A 67 -5.59 1.13 -4.50
CA SER A 67 -6.15 -0.06 -5.17
C SER A 67 -6.05 0.07 -6.69
N GLU A 68 -6.43 1.22 -7.25
CA GLU A 68 -6.34 1.50 -8.68
C GLU A 68 -4.89 1.54 -9.18
N ARG A 69 -4.00 2.21 -8.46
CA ARG A 69 -2.59 2.32 -8.84
C ARG A 69 -1.85 0.98 -8.85
N PHE A 70 -2.01 0.20 -7.79
CA PHE A 70 -1.29 -1.06 -7.62
C PHE A 70 -2.06 -2.24 -8.23
N ASN A 71 -3.26 -2.00 -8.76
CA ASN A 71 -4.16 -3.02 -9.27
C ASN A 71 -4.39 -4.15 -8.23
N LEU A 72 -4.59 -3.75 -6.97
CA LEU A 72 -4.82 -4.63 -5.83
C LEU A 72 -6.23 -4.41 -5.26
N PRO A 73 -6.89 -5.43 -4.69
CA PRO A 73 -8.19 -5.24 -4.07
C PRO A 73 -8.10 -4.28 -2.87
N ALA A 74 -9.15 -3.47 -2.66
CA ALA A 74 -9.23 -2.54 -1.53
C ALA A 74 -9.00 -3.21 -0.17
N GLN A 75 -9.42 -4.47 -0.04
CA GLN A 75 -9.19 -5.32 1.14
C GLN A 75 -7.72 -5.45 1.53
N ALA A 76 -6.79 -5.34 0.58
CA ALA A 76 -5.37 -5.31 0.89
C ALA A 76 -5.08 -4.15 1.85
N PHE A 77 -5.59 -2.95 1.57
CA PHE A 77 -5.29 -1.74 2.34
C PHE A 77 -6.24 -1.48 3.52
N ILE A 78 -7.05 -2.46 3.91
CA ILE A 78 -7.96 -2.37 5.06
C ILE A 78 -7.47 -3.36 6.12
N ALA A 79 -7.49 -2.94 7.38
CA ALA A 79 -7.19 -3.78 8.54
C ALA A 79 -8.38 -3.77 9.50
#